data_AF-A0A8J6L009-F1
#
_entry.id   AF-A0A8J6L009-F1
#
_cell.length_a   1.000
_cell.length_b   1.000
_cell.length_c   1.000
_cell.angle_alpha   90.00
_cell.angle_beta   90.00
_cell.angle_gamma   90.00
#
_symmetry.space_group_name_H-M   'P 1'
#
loop_
_entity.id
_entity.type
_entity.pdbx_description
1 polymer ?
#
loop_
_entity_poly.entity_id
_entity_poly.type
_entity_poly.pdbx_seq_one_letter_code
_entity_poly.pdbx_strand_id
1 'polypeptide(L)'
;MKLPIFIAEAFTATAFRGNPAAVCLLENTLDDDSHQLIAREMNLSETAFVRKLQPTDNFTQKNTNSTLTFTTMSGELKARRAEDGIVLDFPLYPAFPQDFHEVEDLIKAAIGDTLVQDIRYSPDTKNLMVRLSDSYDRSFLETLRVNTEPLPRMEKTGRVRGLILTLRGEPGGQTPHYDFYSRYFAPWVGVAEDPVTGSAHTILGPYWSEELGKKDMRGSEAGSQQGSNLADRTGRKMKLPIFIADAFTATAFRGNPAAVCLLENALAEDAHQQIAREMNLSETAFVRKLQPSDNFTQSSRFGLRWFTPESEVPLCGHATLASAAVLFHKIKNTNSTLTFTTMSGELKARRAEDGIVLDFPLYPAFPQDFHEVEDLIKTAIGDTVVQDIRYSPDTRKLLLRLSDSYDRSFLETLRVNTEPLPRIEKTGRVRGLILTLRGEPGGQTPHYDFYSRYFAPWIGLPEDPVTGAAHTVLSSYWSQQLGKREMRAFQCSRRGGELDIALRPDGRVDLKGGAAIVLEGTLKV
;
A
#
# COMPACT_ATOMS: atom_id res chain seq x y z
N MET A 1 -4.88 -22.33 8.96
CA MET A 1 -5.16 -22.86 7.61
C MET A 1 -4.03 -22.42 6.69
N LYS A 2 -3.57 -23.25 5.74
CA LYS A 2 -2.67 -22.79 4.67
C LYS A 2 -3.51 -22.50 3.45
N LEU A 3 -3.45 -21.27 2.96
CA LEU A 3 -4.21 -20.81 1.81
C LEU A 3 -3.26 -20.62 0.62
N PRO A 4 -3.44 -21.31 -0.51
CA PRO A 4 -2.69 -21.02 -1.72
C PRO A 4 -3.09 -19.65 -2.26
N ILE A 5 -2.11 -18.73 -2.32
CA ILE A 5 -2.27 -17.39 -2.86
C ILE A 5 -1.29 -17.22 -4.02
N PHE A 6 -1.77 -16.67 -5.12
CA PHE A 6 -0.96 -16.30 -6.28
C PHE A 6 -1.14 -14.81 -6.52
N ILE A 7 -0.06 -14.10 -6.86
CA ILE A 7 -0.15 -12.76 -7.44
C ILE A 7 0.08 -12.92 -8.93
N ALA A 8 -0.87 -12.45 -9.73
CA ALA A 8 -0.84 -12.56 -11.17
C ALA A 8 -1.00 -11.18 -11.81
N GLU A 9 -0.13 -10.91 -12.78
CA GLU A 9 -0.12 -9.70 -13.58
C GLU A 9 -1.12 -9.84 -14.73
N ALA A 10 -2.30 -9.26 -14.57
CA ALA A 10 -3.33 -9.31 -15.58
C ALA A 10 -2.97 -8.42 -16.78
N PHE A 11 -3.43 -8.82 -17.98
CA PHE A 11 -3.29 -8.06 -19.24
C PHE A 11 -1.86 -7.80 -19.73
N THR A 12 -0.85 -8.48 -19.18
CA THR A 12 0.54 -8.44 -19.64
C THR A 12 1.19 -9.82 -19.62
N ALA A 13 2.20 -10.01 -20.45
CA ALA A 13 3.12 -11.16 -20.36
C ALA A 13 4.45 -10.79 -19.67
N THR A 14 4.63 -9.51 -19.33
CA THR A 14 5.84 -8.97 -18.70
C THR A 14 5.52 -8.61 -17.26
N ALA A 15 6.31 -9.11 -16.32
CA ALA A 15 6.14 -8.79 -14.90
C ALA A 15 6.27 -7.28 -14.65
N PHE A 16 5.55 -6.76 -13.66
CA PHE A 16 5.56 -5.38 -13.19
C PHE A 16 5.06 -4.36 -14.24
N ARG A 17 4.15 -4.82 -15.11
CA ARG A 17 3.58 -4.02 -16.21
C ARG A 17 2.07 -4.22 -16.42
N GLY A 18 1.44 -5.04 -15.58
CA GLY A 18 0.02 -5.37 -15.69
C GLY A 18 -0.78 -4.72 -14.59
N ASN A 19 -1.95 -5.27 -14.35
CA ASN A 19 -2.70 -5.00 -13.14
C ASN A 19 -2.53 -6.19 -12.18
N PRO A 20 -1.78 -6.04 -11.07
CA PRO A 20 -1.51 -7.13 -10.16
C PRO A 20 -2.74 -7.49 -9.33
N ALA A 21 -3.19 -8.73 -9.45
CA ALA A 21 -4.32 -9.26 -8.68
C ALA A 21 -3.89 -10.46 -7.82
N ALA A 22 -4.33 -10.47 -6.56
CA ALA A 22 -4.20 -11.64 -5.71
C ALA A 22 -5.30 -12.66 -6.04
N VAL A 23 -4.95 -13.94 -6.12
CA VAL A 23 -5.87 -15.05 -6.37
C VAL A 23 -5.73 -16.07 -5.25
N CYS A 24 -6.76 -16.17 -4.41
CA CYS A 24 -6.84 -17.09 -3.29
C CYS A 24 -7.66 -18.32 -3.68
N LEU A 25 -7.05 -19.51 -3.64
CA LEU A 25 -7.75 -20.76 -3.93
C LEU A 25 -8.33 -21.36 -2.64
N LEU A 26 -9.65 -21.31 -2.51
CA LEU A 26 -10.39 -21.71 -1.31
C LEU A 26 -10.77 -23.20 -1.36
N GLU A 27 -10.06 -24.00 -0.58
CA GLU A 27 -10.44 -25.40 -0.30
C GLU A 27 -11.69 -25.49 0.59
N ASN A 28 -11.89 -24.49 1.46
CA ASN A 28 -13.04 -24.36 2.38
C ASN A 28 -13.62 -22.94 2.29
N THR A 29 -14.88 -22.77 2.65
CA THR A 29 -15.52 -21.45 2.75
C THR A 29 -14.88 -20.62 3.87
N LEU A 30 -14.70 -19.33 3.62
CA LEU A 30 -14.33 -18.33 4.62
C LEU A 30 -15.54 -17.44 4.92
N ASP A 31 -15.61 -16.86 6.11
CA ASP A 31 -16.54 -15.75 6.41
C ASP A 31 -16.10 -14.44 5.73
N ASP A 32 -17.02 -13.48 5.62
CA ASP A 32 -16.78 -12.21 4.91
C ASP A 32 -15.66 -11.38 5.57
N ASP A 33 -15.54 -11.43 6.90
CA ASP A 33 -14.48 -10.72 7.63
C ASP A 33 -13.09 -11.25 7.27
N SER A 34 -12.95 -12.57 7.15
CA SER A 34 -11.72 -13.23 6.72
C SER A 34 -11.35 -12.86 5.28
N HIS A 35 -12.33 -12.76 4.37
CA HIS A 35 -12.09 -12.28 3.00
C HIS A 35 -11.54 -10.85 3.01
N GLN A 36 -12.15 -9.97 3.80
CA GLN A 36 -11.72 -8.57 3.90
C GLN A 36 -10.34 -8.42 4.55
N LEU A 37 -10.02 -9.21 5.58
CA LEU A 37 -8.70 -9.20 6.21
C LEU A 37 -7.61 -9.64 5.24
N ILE A 38 -7.82 -10.73 4.50
CA ILE A 38 -6.84 -11.22 3.51
C ILE A 38 -6.66 -10.21 2.38
N ALA A 39 -7.75 -9.67 1.81
CA ALA A 39 -7.66 -8.70 0.73
C ALA A 39 -6.90 -7.43 1.15
N ARG A 40 -7.16 -6.91 2.36
CA ARG A 40 -6.43 -5.78 2.93
C ARG A 40 -4.96 -6.08 3.18
N GLU A 41 -4.63 -7.31 3.55
CA GLU A 41 -3.24 -7.73 3.78
C GLU A 41 -2.43 -7.81 2.49
N MET A 42 -3.07 -8.19 1.38
CA MET A 42 -2.41 -8.21 0.06
C MET A 42 -2.14 -6.81 -0.47
N ASN A 43 -2.96 -5.83 -0.09
CA ASN A 43 -2.88 -4.42 -0.48
C ASN A 43 -2.75 -4.19 -2.01
N LEU A 44 -3.41 -5.03 -2.80
CA LEU A 44 -3.54 -4.90 -4.25
C LEU A 44 -4.90 -4.28 -4.61
N SER A 45 -5.08 -3.90 -5.88
CA SER A 45 -6.35 -3.36 -6.38
C SER A 45 -7.52 -4.32 -6.12
N GLU A 46 -7.31 -5.61 -6.41
CA GLU A 46 -8.30 -6.65 -6.19
C GLU A 46 -7.69 -7.96 -5.65
N THR A 47 -8.50 -8.68 -4.86
CA THR A 47 -8.23 -10.06 -4.45
C THR A 47 -9.41 -10.95 -4.86
N ALA A 48 -9.16 -11.89 -5.76
CA ALA A 48 -10.13 -12.87 -6.20
C ALA A 48 -10.09 -14.11 -5.31
N PHE A 49 -11.24 -14.51 -4.76
CA PHE A 49 -11.38 -15.73 -3.97
C PHE A 49 -12.10 -16.80 -4.80
N VAL A 50 -11.35 -17.81 -5.24
CA VAL A 50 -11.85 -18.88 -6.09
C VAL A 50 -12.18 -20.08 -5.23
N ARG A 51 -13.47 -20.39 -5.10
CA ARG A 51 -13.94 -21.60 -4.40
C ARG A 51 -14.37 -22.67 -5.39
N LYS A 52 -14.23 -23.93 -4.97
CA LYS A 52 -14.80 -25.08 -5.67
C LYS A 52 -16.33 -25.04 -5.60
N LEU A 53 -17.00 -25.46 -6.67
CA LEU A 53 -18.46 -25.53 -6.70
C LEU A 53 -18.94 -26.97 -6.43
N GLN A 54 -18.15 -27.96 -6.83
CA GLN A 54 -18.43 -29.36 -6.62
C GLN A 54 -17.35 -30.05 -5.76
N PRO A 55 -17.70 -31.06 -4.96
CA PRO A 55 -16.73 -31.82 -4.17
C PRO A 55 -15.63 -32.50 -5.01
N THR A 56 -15.89 -32.78 -6.29
CA THR A 56 -14.96 -33.40 -7.23
C THR A 56 -13.96 -32.42 -7.85
N ASP A 57 -14.20 -31.11 -7.73
CA ASP A 57 -13.28 -30.09 -8.23
C ASP A 57 -11.97 -30.12 -7.43
N ASN A 58 -10.85 -29.77 -8.07
CA ASN A 58 -9.56 -29.66 -7.40
C ASN A 58 -8.69 -28.57 -8.03
N PHE A 59 -7.74 -28.06 -7.23
CA PHE A 59 -6.74 -27.08 -7.67
C PHE A 59 -5.36 -27.69 -7.93
N THR A 60 -5.20 -29.01 -7.79
CA THR A 60 -3.87 -29.66 -7.72
C THR A 60 -3.33 -30.09 -9.08
N GLN A 61 -4.17 -30.09 -10.12
CA GLN A 61 -3.76 -30.48 -11.48
C GLN A 61 -3.69 -29.26 -12.40
N LYS A 62 -2.76 -29.30 -13.37
CA LYS A 62 -2.75 -28.32 -14.46
C LYS A 62 -4.06 -28.45 -15.21
N ASN A 63 -4.95 -27.48 -15.05
CA ASN A 63 -6.24 -27.47 -15.75
C ASN A 63 -5.97 -27.54 -17.27
N THR A 64 -6.63 -28.43 -17.98
CA THR A 64 -6.49 -28.62 -19.44
C THR A 64 -7.72 -28.18 -20.22
N ASN A 65 -8.77 -27.71 -19.54
CA ASN A 65 -9.97 -27.22 -20.20
C ASN A 65 -9.64 -26.01 -21.08
N SER A 66 -10.30 -25.96 -22.25
CA SER A 66 -10.23 -24.82 -23.18
C SER A 66 -10.95 -23.60 -22.64
N THR A 67 -11.94 -23.80 -21.77
CA THR A 67 -12.78 -22.76 -21.18
C THR A 67 -12.93 -22.99 -19.68
N LEU A 68 -12.83 -21.92 -18.90
CA LEU A 68 -13.21 -21.85 -17.49
C LEU A 68 -14.49 -21.03 -17.38
N THR A 69 -15.43 -21.48 -16.55
CA THR A 69 -16.64 -20.71 -16.21
C THR A 69 -16.58 -20.40 -14.72
N PHE A 70 -16.69 -19.12 -14.38
CA PHE A 70 -16.76 -18.62 -13.03
C PHE A 70 -18.19 -18.16 -12.74
N THR A 71 -18.79 -18.69 -11.68
CA THR A 71 -20.06 -18.16 -11.16
C THR A 71 -19.77 -17.00 -10.21
N THR A 72 -20.22 -15.81 -10.57
CA THR A 72 -20.00 -14.57 -9.80
C THR A 72 -21.32 -13.98 -9.31
N MET A 73 -21.26 -12.93 -8.48
CA MET A 73 -22.46 -12.17 -8.07
C MET A 73 -23.19 -11.53 -9.27
N SER A 74 -22.47 -11.24 -10.35
CA SER A 74 -23.01 -10.61 -11.56
C SER A 74 -23.38 -11.63 -12.65
N GLY A 75 -23.34 -12.92 -12.35
CA GLY A 75 -23.61 -14.01 -13.30
C GLY A 75 -22.37 -14.79 -13.71
N GLU A 76 -22.48 -15.56 -14.79
CA GLU A 76 -21.36 -16.35 -15.31
C GLU A 76 -20.36 -15.49 -16.07
N LEU A 77 -19.08 -15.69 -15.78
CA LEU A 77 -17.96 -15.13 -16.54
C LEU A 77 -17.13 -16.27 -17.12
N LYS A 78 -16.83 -16.21 -18.42
CA LYS A 78 -16.06 -17.27 -19.09
C LYS A 78 -14.68 -16.75 -19.49
N ALA A 79 -13.67 -17.59 -19.28
CA ALA A 79 -12.31 -17.35 -19.72
C ALA A 79 -11.87 -18.50 -20.63
N ARG A 80 -11.49 -18.18 -21.87
CA ARG A 80 -11.11 -19.14 -22.90
C ARG A 80 -9.63 -19.03 -23.20
N ARG A 81 -8.96 -20.15 -23.42
CA ARG A 81 -7.59 -20.16 -23.93
C ARG A 81 -7.57 -19.71 -25.38
N ALA A 82 -6.63 -18.84 -25.72
CA ALA A 82 -6.25 -18.51 -27.09
C ALA A 82 -4.77 -18.84 -27.31
N GLU A 83 -4.32 -18.76 -28.57
CA GLU A 83 -2.94 -19.09 -28.96
C GLU A 83 -1.91 -18.15 -28.29
N ASP A 84 -2.28 -16.88 -28.12
CA ASP A 84 -1.44 -15.80 -27.61
C ASP A 84 -1.92 -15.23 -26.25
N GLY A 85 -2.89 -15.88 -25.59
CA GLY A 85 -3.38 -15.39 -24.29
C GLY A 85 -4.65 -16.04 -23.76
N ILE A 86 -5.41 -15.26 -22.99
CA ILE A 86 -6.70 -15.63 -22.40
C ILE A 86 -7.75 -14.62 -22.90
N VAL A 87 -8.85 -15.12 -23.43
CA VAL A 87 -9.99 -14.31 -23.86
C VAL A 87 -11.06 -14.35 -22.77
N LEU A 88 -11.47 -13.18 -22.30
CA LEU A 88 -12.52 -13.03 -21.29
C LEU A 88 -13.84 -12.65 -21.98
N ASP A 89 -14.89 -13.39 -21.69
CA ASP A 89 -16.24 -13.11 -22.19
C ASP A 89 -16.94 -12.18 -21.18
N PHE A 90 -16.72 -10.88 -21.31
CA PHE A 90 -17.43 -9.86 -20.53
C PHE A 90 -18.75 -9.44 -21.21
N PRO A 91 -19.78 -9.09 -20.42
CA PRO A 91 -20.96 -8.42 -20.95
C PRO A 91 -20.61 -7.04 -21.52
N LEU A 92 -21.36 -6.61 -22.54
CA LEU A 92 -21.26 -5.24 -23.07
C LEU A 92 -22.17 -4.33 -22.26
N TYR A 93 -21.63 -3.19 -21.82
CA TYR A 93 -22.36 -2.16 -21.09
C TYR A 93 -22.29 -0.86 -21.88
N PRO A 94 -23.13 -0.69 -22.91
CA PRO A 94 -23.09 0.51 -23.76
C PRO A 94 -23.30 1.77 -22.93
N ALA A 95 -22.66 2.86 -23.35
CA ALA A 95 -22.84 4.17 -22.77
C ALA A 95 -23.59 5.10 -23.74
N PHE A 96 -24.45 5.93 -23.19
CA PHE A 96 -25.37 6.79 -23.94
C PHE A 96 -24.95 8.26 -23.82
N PRO A 97 -25.30 9.13 -24.79
CA PRO A 97 -25.03 10.57 -24.70
C PRO A 97 -25.44 11.14 -23.35
N GLN A 98 -24.51 11.82 -22.70
CA GLN A 98 -24.74 12.52 -21.44
C GLN A 98 -24.62 14.02 -21.69
N ASP A 99 -25.61 14.79 -21.20
CA ASP A 99 -25.56 16.25 -21.29
C ASP A 99 -24.34 16.74 -20.51
N PHE A 100 -23.47 17.50 -21.19
CA PHE A 100 -22.26 18.10 -20.64
C PHE A 100 -22.58 18.95 -19.41
N HIS A 101 -23.64 19.76 -19.45
CA HIS A 101 -23.96 20.70 -18.37
C HIS A 101 -24.34 20.01 -17.05
N GLU A 102 -24.80 18.76 -17.09
CA GLU A 102 -25.10 18.00 -15.88
C GLU A 102 -23.84 17.49 -15.16
N VAL A 103 -22.72 17.38 -15.87
CA VAL A 103 -21.46 16.80 -15.35
C VAL A 103 -20.26 17.73 -15.52
N GLU A 104 -20.49 18.95 -15.98
CA GLU A 104 -19.47 19.94 -16.32
C GLU A 104 -18.54 20.22 -15.15
N ASP A 105 -19.11 20.49 -13.97
CA ASP A 105 -18.33 20.75 -12.75
C ASP A 105 -17.45 19.54 -12.39
N LEU A 106 -17.97 18.32 -12.54
CA LEU A 106 -17.23 17.10 -12.24
C LEU A 106 -16.04 16.91 -13.19
N ILE A 107 -16.26 17.16 -14.49
CA ILE A 107 -15.22 17.05 -15.51
C ILE A 107 -14.18 18.14 -15.34
N LYS A 108 -14.59 19.40 -15.14
CA LYS A 108 -13.67 20.52 -14.90
C LYS A 108 -12.84 20.31 -13.63
N ALA A 109 -13.45 19.77 -12.57
CA ALA A 109 -12.71 19.41 -11.37
C ALA A 109 -11.66 18.32 -11.63
N ALA A 110 -11.97 17.34 -12.48
CA ALA A 110 -11.08 16.23 -12.80
C ALA A 110 -9.93 16.60 -13.75
N ILE A 111 -10.23 17.27 -14.86
CA ILE A 111 -9.29 17.48 -15.99
C ILE A 111 -9.14 18.95 -16.41
N GLY A 112 -9.67 19.90 -15.64
CA GLY A 112 -9.56 21.34 -15.93
C GLY A 112 -10.21 21.71 -17.26
N ASP A 113 -9.57 22.62 -18.00
CA ASP A 113 -10.03 23.12 -19.31
C ASP A 113 -9.64 22.21 -20.49
N THR A 114 -9.34 20.93 -20.22
CA THR A 114 -9.00 19.97 -21.28
C THR A 114 -10.16 19.82 -22.24
N LEU A 115 -9.88 19.96 -23.55
CA LEU A 115 -10.90 19.89 -24.60
C LEU A 115 -11.53 18.49 -24.69
N VAL A 116 -12.85 18.44 -24.56
CA VAL A 116 -13.66 17.22 -24.63
C VAL A 116 -14.41 17.15 -25.97
N GLN A 117 -14.41 15.98 -26.58
CA GLN A 117 -15.08 15.69 -27.86
C GLN A 117 -16.47 15.08 -27.66
N ASP A 118 -16.63 14.20 -26.67
CA ASP A 118 -17.87 13.47 -26.42
C ASP A 118 -17.93 13.02 -24.96
N ILE A 119 -19.14 12.91 -24.41
CA ILE A 119 -19.38 12.39 -23.05
C ILE A 119 -20.50 11.37 -23.11
N ARG A 120 -20.21 10.19 -22.58
CA ARG A 120 -21.17 9.10 -22.47
C ARG A 120 -21.28 8.63 -21.02
N TYR A 121 -22.47 8.18 -20.65
CA TYR A 121 -22.71 7.57 -19.33
C TYR A 121 -23.32 6.17 -19.50
N SER A 122 -22.77 5.20 -18.77
CA SER A 122 -23.29 3.84 -18.72
C SER A 122 -24.08 3.64 -17.42
N PRO A 123 -25.41 3.44 -17.46
CA PRO A 123 -26.21 3.24 -16.25
C PRO A 123 -25.91 1.91 -15.55
N ASP A 124 -25.51 0.88 -16.30
CA ASP A 124 -25.20 -0.45 -15.77
C ASP A 124 -23.94 -0.45 -14.90
N THR A 125 -22.90 0.25 -15.35
CA THR A 125 -21.61 0.34 -14.65
C THR A 125 -21.48 1.58 -13.79
N LYS A 126 -22.35 2.59 -14.00
CA LYS A 126 -22.27 3.92 -13.40
C LYS A 126 -20.97 4.67 -13.75
N ASN A 127 -20.35 4.33 -14.87
CA ASN A 127 -19.14 4.99 -15.33
C ASN A 127 -19.49 6.15 -16.29
N LEU A 128 -18.80 7.27 -16.09
CA LEU A 128 -18.79 8.41 -17.00
C LEU A 128 -17.57 8.30 -17.92
N MET A 129 -17.80 8.18 -19.22
CA MET A 129 -16.77 8.14 -20.25
C MET A 129 -16.64 9.51 -20.91
N VAL A 130 -15.42 10.05 -20.92
CA VAL A 130 -15.08 11.34 -21.51
C VAL A 130 -14.07 11.08 -22.63
N ARG A 131 -14.51 11.28 -23.87
CA ARG A 131 -13.62 11.26 -25.03
C ARG A 131 -12.96 12.63 -25.15
N LEU A 132 -11.64 12.67 -25.11
CA LEU A 132 -10.88 13.90 -25.29
C LEU A 132 -10.78 14.26 -26.79
N SER A 133 -10.47 15.52 -27.08
CA SER A 133 -10.31 16.01 -28.45
C SER A 133 -9.26 15.22 -29.24
N ASP A 134 -9.54 14.96 -30.52
CA ASP A 134 -8.60 14.34 -31.48
C ASP A 134 -7.35 15.22 -31.75
N SER A 135 -7.27 16.42 -31.16
CA SER A 135 -6.04 17.25 -31.15
C SER A 135 -4.98 16.78 -30.16
N TYR A 136 -5.32 15.86 -29.25
CA TYR A 136 -4.39 15.25 -28.30
C TYR A 136 -3.93 13.89 -28.77
N ASP A 137 -2.74 13.51 -28.31
CA ASP A 137 -2.10 12.23 -28.61
C ASP A 137 -1.98 11.36 -27.35
N ARG A 138 -1.36 10.18 -27.51
CA ARG A 138 -1.08 9.29 -26.38
C ARG A 138 -0.25 9.97 -25.29
N SER A 139 0.78 10.73 -25.68
CA SER A 139 1.70 11.38 -24.73
C SER A 139 0.97 12.38 -23.85
N PHE A 140 -0.01 13.11 -24.40
CA PHE A 140 -0.88 13.99 -23.63
C PHE A 140 -1.68 13.20 -22.60
N LEU A 141 -2.33 12.10 -23.00
CA LEU A 141 -3.13 11.29 -22.07
C LEU A 141 -2.29 10.70 -20.93
N GLU A 142 -1.08 10.23 -21.21
CA GLU A 142 -0.15 9.70 -20.20
C GLU A 142 0.32 10.77 -19.19
N THR A 143 0.45 12.02 -19.64
CA THR A 143 0.96 13.13 -18.82
C THR A 143 -0.14 13.99 -18.17
N LEU A 144 -1.40 13.79 -18.58
CA LEU A 144 -2.55 14.50 -18.04
C LEU A 144 -2.68 14.25 -16.54
N ARG A 145 -2.64 15.31 -15.73
CA ARG A 145 -2.89 15.20 -14.28
C ARG A 145 -4.39 15.20 -14.03
N VAL A 146 -4.89 14.06 -13.57
CA VAL A 146 -6.31 13.91 -13.22
C VAL A 146 -6.47 14.13 -11.72
N ASN A 147 -7.27 15.12 -11.34
CA ASN A 147 -7.56 15.42 -9.95
C ASN A 147 -8.81 14.65 -9.50
N THR A 148 -8.60 13.48 -8.92
CA THR A 148 -9.69 12.60 -8.45
C THR A 148 -10.19 12.92 -7.04
N GLU A 149 -9.44 13.75 -6.30
CA GLU A 149 -9.66 14.07 -4.90
C GLU A 149 -11.04 14.71 -4.60
N PRO A 150 -11.53 15.72 -5.35
CA PRO A 150 -12.82 16.34 -5.07
C PRO A 150 -14.01 15.51 -5.54
N LEU A 151 -13.82 14.54 -6.45
CA LEU A 151 -14.91 13.89 -7.19
C LEU A 151 -15.91 13.16 -6.27
N PRO A 152 -15.49 12.37 -5.26
CA PRO A 152 -16.43 11.73 -4.35
C PRO A 152 -17.23 12.71 -3.48
N ARG A 153 -16.70 13.91 -3.24
CA ARG A 153 -17.39 14.96 -2.48
C ARG A 153 -18.37 15.74 -3.35
N MET A 154 -18.07 15.91 -4.64
CA MET A 154 -18.94 16.60 -5.59
C MET A 154 -20.10 15.71 -6.01
N GLU A 155 -19.86 14.43 -6.24
CA GLU A 155 -20.87 13.46 -6.63
C GLU A 155 -21.23 12.52 -5.47
N LYS A 156 -22.18 12.95 -4.64
CA LYS A 156 -22.66 12.19 -3.46
C LYS A 156 -23.90 11.34 -3.72
N THR A 157 -24.54 11.48 -4.88
CA THR A 157 -25.76 10.75 -5.22
C THR A 157 -25.48 9.29 -5.55
N GLY A 158 -24.21 8.98 -5.85
CA GLY A 158 -23.78 7.66 -6.29
C GLY A 158 -24.22 7.35 -7.73
N ARG A 159 -24.56 8.40 -8.50
CA ARG A 159 -24.85 8.34 -9.94
C ARG A 159 -23.60 7.96 -10.71
N VAL A 160 -22.47 8.62 -10.45
CA VAL A 160 -21.18 8.27 -11.06
C VAL A 160 -20.32 7.52 -10.04
N ARG A 161 -19.69 6.43 -10.48
CA ARG A 161 -18.78 5.60 -9.66
C ARG A 161 -17.40 5.39 -10.30
N GLY A 162 -17.23 5.78 -11.55
CA GLY A 162 -15.94 5.76 -12.23
C GLY A 162 -15.90 6.76 -13.38
N LEU A 163 -14.69 7.16 -13.73
CA LEU A 163 -14.36 8.08 -14.80
C LEU A 163 -13.42 7.37 -15.77
N ILE A 164 -13.81 7.31 -17.05
CA ILE A 164 -12.98 6.78 -18.14
C ILE A 164 -12.58 7.96 -19.01
N LEU A 165 -11.29 8.21 -19.17
CA LEU A 165 -10.77 9.13 -20.18
C LEU A 165 -10.32 8.31 -21.38
N THR A 166 -10.67 8.72 -22.60
CA THR A 166 -10.29 7.99 -23.80
C THR A 166 -9.93 8.89 -24.98
N LEU A 167 -9.03 8.41 -25.83
CA LEU A 167 -8.57 9.06 -27.05
C LEU A 167 -8.57 8.07 -28.21
N ARG A 168 -8.75 8.60 -29.41
CA ARG A 168 -8.58 7.82 -30.64
C ARG A 168 -7.11 7.44 -30.80
N GLY A 169 -6.87 6.22 -31.27
CA GLY A 169 -5.53 5.73 -31.56
C GLY A 169 -4.93 6.38 -32.82
N GLU A 170 -3.61 6.45 -32.87
CA GLU A 170 -2.88 7.03 -34.00
C GLU A 170 -2.68 5.98 -35.12
N PRO A 171 -2.82 6.36 -36.40
CA PRO A 171 -2.44 5.48 -37.51
C PRO A 171 -0.93 5.18 -37.44
N GLY A 172 -0.60 3.88 -37.47
CA GLY A 172 0.66 3.34 -36.96
C GLY A 172 1.95 3.88 -37.62
N GLY A 173 2.89 4.30 -36.77
CA GLY A 173 4.30 4.56 -37.08
C GLY A 173 5.24 3.50 -36.47
N GLN A 174 6.29 3.90 -35.74
CA GLN A 174 7.26 2.99 -35.10
C GLN A 174 6.76 2.26 -33.84
N THR A 175 5.56 2.59 -33.34
CA THR A 175 4.92 1.98 -32.16
C THR A 175 3.86 0.95 -32.56
N PRO A 176 3.49 0.00 -31.67
CA PRO A 176 2.38 -0.90 -31.92
C PRO A 176 1.10 -0.10 -32.21
N HIS A 177 0.40 -0.45 -33.28
CA HIS A 177 -0.86 0.18 -33.65
C HIS A 177 -1.95 -0.16 -32.63
N TYR A 178 -2.47 0.86 -31.95
CA TYR A 178 -3.66 0.79 -31.09
C TYR A 178 -4.78 1.61 -31.72
N ASP A 179 -6.01 1.12 -31.64
CA ASP A 179 -7.21 1.76 -32.16
C ASP A 179 -7.74 2.87 -31.22
N PHE A 180 -7.47 2.75 -29.93
CA PHE A 180 -7.79 3.76 -28.91
C PHE A 180 -6.88 3.64 -27.69
N TYR A 181 -6.81 4.73 -26.93
CA TYR A 181 -6.15 4.80 -25.63
C TYR A 181 -7.16 5.11 -24.53
N SER A 182 -6.91 4.65 -23.31
CA SER A 182 -7.77 4.97 -22.16
C SER A 182 -7.03 5.08 -20.83
N ARG A 183 -7.66 5.71 -19.84
CA ARG A 183 -7.28 5.69 -18.42
C ARG A 183 -8.54 5.55 -17.58
N TYR A 184 -8.49 4.79 -16.49
CA TYR A 184 -9.64 4.54 -15.61
C TYR A 184 -9.39 5.00 -14.18
N PHE A 185 -10.37 5.70 -13.61
CA PHE A 185 -10.33 6.23 -12.25
C PHE A 185 -11.62 5.87 -11.52
N ALA A 186 -11.55 5.37 -10.29
CA ALA A 186 -12.73 5.03 -9.49
C ALA A 186 -12.58 5.47 -8.01
N PRO A 187 -12.37 6.79 -7.75
CA PRO A 187 -12.09 7.31 -6.40
C PRO A 187 -13.24 7.07 -5.41
N TRP A 188 -14.48 6.90 -5.89
CA TRP A 188 -15.65 6.58 -5.06
C TRP A 188 -15.55 5.23 -4.34
N VAL A 189 -14.70 4.33 -4.84
CA VAL A 189 -14.44 3.02 -4.23
C VAL A 189 -12.99 2.88 -3.75
N GLY A 190 -12.25 4.00 -3.67
CA GLY A 190 -10.88 4.04 -3.15
C GLY A 190 -9.79 3.73 -4.17
N VAL A 191 -10.13 3.57 -5.45
CA VAL A 191 -9.15 3.35 -6.52
C VAL A 191 -8.84 4.69 -7.18
N ALA A 192 -7.65 5.23 -6.88
CA ALA A 192 -7.23 6.52 -7.42
C ALA A 192 -7.13 6.47 -8.95
N GLU A 193 -6.41 5.48 -9.50
CA GLU A 193 -6.30 5.14 -10.91
C GLU A 193 -6.04 3.62 -10.99
N ASP A 194 -6.73 2.93 -11.88
CA ASP A 194 -6.45 1.52 -12.17
C ASP A 194 -5.53 1.47 -13.41
N PRO A 195 -4.37 0.79 -13.33
CA PRO A 195 -3.40 0.76 -14.43
C PRO A 195 -3.90 -0.02 -15.66
N VAL A 196 -4.71 -1.08 -15.48
CA VAL A 196 -5.33 -1.84 -16.57
C VAL A 196 -6.68 -2.45 -16.14
N THR A 197 -7.78 -1.93 -16.66
CA THR A 197 -9.14 -2.38 -16.31
C THR A 197 -9.89 -3.02 -17.48
N GLY A 198 -10.05 -4.36 -17.42
CA GLY A 198 -10.92 -5.08 -18.36
C GLY A 198 -12.40 -4.65 -18.33
N SER A 199 -12.92 -4.21 -17.17
CA SER A 199 -14.31 -3.76 -17.05
C SER A 199 -14.56 -2.38 -17.69
N ALA A 200 -13.56 -1.50 -17.80
CA ALA A 200 -13.73 -0.24 -18.55
C ALA A 200 -13.96 -0.53 -20.05
N HIS A 201 -13.36 -1.62 -20.55
CA HIS A 201 -13.46 -2.03 -21.94
C HIS A 201 -14.85 -2.54 -22.35
N THR A 202 -15.73 -2.86 -21.40
CA THR A 202 -17.14 -3.20 -21.70
C THR A 202 -17.93 -1.99 -22.21
N ILE A 203 -17.43 -0.78 -21.98
CA ILE A 203 -18.00 0.49 -22.45
C ILE A 203 -17.23 1.00 -23.67
N LEU A 204 -15.89 0.98 -23.58
CA LEU A 204 -15.01 1.44 -24.66
C LEU A 204 -15.17 0.62 -25.94
N GLY A 205 -15.33 -0.71 -25.81
CA GLY A 205 -15.50 -1.62 -26.94
C GLY A 205 -16.69 -1.25 -27.83
N PRO A 206 -17.93 -1.19 -27.30
CA PRO A 206 -19.09 -0.74 -28.07
C PRO A 206 -18.91 0.65 -28.69
N TYR A 207 -18.41 1.61 -27.91
CA TYR A 207 -18.22 2.99 -28.35
C TYR A 207 -17.26 3.11 -29.54
N TRP A 208 -16.03 2.59 -29.39
CA TRP A 208 -15.03 2.66 -30.45
C TRP A 208 -15.35 1.76 -31.62
N SER A 209 -16.11 0.67 -31.41
CA SER A 209 -16.60 -0.17 -32.51
C SER A 209 -17.53 0.60 -33.44
N GLU A 210 -18.44 1.39 -32.86
CA GLU A 210 -19.33 2.28 -33.61
C GLU A 210 -18.55 3.40 -34.29
N GLU A 211 -17.70 4.13 -33.55
CA GLU A 211 -16.93 5.27 -34.06
C GLU A 211 -15.93 4.89 -35.16
N LEU A 212 -15.31 3.70 -35.08
CA LEU A 212 -14.30 3.24 -36.04
C LEU A 212 -14.88 2.30 -37.11
N GLY A 213 -16.11 1.81 -36.96
CA GLY A 213 -16.69 0.77 -37.82
C GLY A 213 -15.91 -0.55 -37.78
N LYS A 214 -15.25 -0.87 -36.67
CA LYS A 214 -14.42 -2.08 -36.48
C LYS A 214 -15.02 -3.02 -35.45
N LYS A 215 -14.85 -4.33 -35.62
CA LYS A 215 -15.26 -5.36 -34.63
C LYS A 215 -14.10 -5.86 -33.78
N ASP A 216 -12.93 -6.01 -34.41
CA ASP A 216 -11.68 -6.36 -33.75
C ASP A 216 -10.85 -5.10 -33.59
N MET A 217 -10.48 -4.79 -32.35
CA MET A 217 -9.76 -3.56 -31.99
C MET A 217 -8.70 -3.85 -30.95
N ARG A 218 -7.67 -3.00 -30.91
CA ARG A 218 -6.60 -3.00 -29.91
C ARG A 218 -6.67 -1.72 -29.08
N GLY A 219 -7.11 -1.84 -27.83
CA GLY A 219 -6.98 -0.77 -26.84
C GLY A 219 -5.63 -0.80 -26.13
N SER A 220 -5.18 0.35 -25.64
CA SER A 220 -4.07 0.44 -24.67
C SER A 220 -4.46 1.36 -23.54
N GLU A 221 -4.25 0.93 -22.30
CA GLU A 221 -4.32 1.84 -21.17
C GLU A 221 -3.02 2.65 -21.07
N ALA A 222 -3.16 3.97 -21.00
CA ALA A 222 -2.09 4.95 -21.02
C ALA A 222 -1.72 5.33 -19.57
N GLY A 223 -1.31 4.32 -18.78
CA GLY A 223 -0.88 4.50 -17.40
C GLY A 223 0.62 4.76 -17.27
N SER A 224 1.04 5.37 -16.15
CA SER A 224 2.44 5.68 -15.82
C SER A 224 3.34 4.46 -15.57
N GLN A 225 2.78 3.23 -15.57
CA GLN A 225 3.48 1.98 -15.27
C GLN A 225 4.18 1.41 -16.52
N GLN A 226 5.26 2.06 -16.97
CA GLN A 226 6.22 1.43 -17.89
C GLN A 226 7.57 1.24 -17.19
N GLY A 227 7.69 0.16 -16.40
CA GLY A 227 8.97 -0.26 -15.82
C GLY A 227 9.88 -0.94 -16.85
N SER A 228 11.20 -0.73 -16.76
CA SER A 228 12.23 -1.41 -17.56
C SER A 228 12.22 -2.93 -17.36
N ASN A 229 12.58 -3.71 -18.39
CA ASN A 229 12.62 -5.18 -18.31
C ASN A 229 13.48 -5.65 -17.13
N LEU A 230 12.90 -6.43 -16.22
CA LEU A 230 13.65 -7.12 -15.18
C LEU A 230 14.32 -8.35 -15.77
N ALA A 231 15.60 -8.21 -16.00
CA ALA A 231 16.52 -9.30 -16.14
C ALA A 231 17.63 -9.08 -15.12
N ASP A 232 18.13 -10.15 -14.49
CA ASP A 232 19.52 -10.12 -14.01
C ASP A 232 20.43 -9.68 -15.17
N ARG A 233 21.65 -9.21 -14.89
CA ARG A 233 22.67 -8.87 -15.92
C ARG A 233 22.91 -10.01 -16.93
N THR A 234 22.37 -11.20 -16.68
CA THR A 234 22.43 -12.43 -17.47
C THR A 234 21.14 -12.87 -18.19
N GLY A 235 19.98 -12.21 -18.01
CA GLY A 235 18.75 -12.55 -18.74
C GLY A 235 17.89 -13.71 -18.19
N ARG A 236 18.18 -14.24 -16.99
CA ARG A 236 17.44 -15.38 -16.40
C ARG A 236 16.32 -14.96 -15.44
N LYS A 237 15.19 -15.68 -15.51
CA LYS A 237 14.11 -15.65 -14.51
C LYS A 237 14.65 -16.03 -13.13
N MET A 238 14.61 -15.11 -12.18
CA MET A 238 15.07 -15.31 -10.80
C MET A 238 13.90 -15.75 -9.92
N LYS A 239 14.18 -16.62 -8.95
CA LYS A 239 13.25 -16.98 -7.88
C LYS A 239 13.74 -16.36 -6.58
N LEU A 240 12.96 -15.45 -6.01
CA LEU A 240 13.30 -14.70 -4.81
C LEU A 240 12.37 -15.12 -3.66
N PRO A 241 12.89 -15.69 -2.56
CA PRO A 241 12.08 -15.92 -1.36
C PRO A 241 11.52 -14.59 -0.83
N ILE A 242 10.22 -14.56 -0.62
CA ILE A 242 9.50 -13.40 -0.11
C ILE A 242 8.55 -13.80 1.02
N PHE A 243 8.44 -12.93 2.01
CA PHE A 243 7.56 -13.09 3.16
C PHE A 243 6.78 -11.80 3.39
N ILE A 244 5.56 -11.89 3.91
CA ILE A 244 4.88 -10.74 4.53
C ILE A 244 4.81 -11.02 6.02
N ALA A 245 5.27 -10.07 6.82
CA ALA A 245 5.24 -10.17 8.26
C ALA A 245 4.68 -8.89 8.89
N ASP A 246 3.76 -9.10 9.81
CA ASP A 246 3.18 -8.07 10.67
C ASP A 246 4.09 -7.83 11.87
N ALA A 247 4.75 -6.67 11.91
CA ALA A 247 5.61 -6.28 13.01
C ALA A 247 4.84 -5.59 14.15
N PHE A 248 5.36 -5.68 15.37
CA PHE A 248 4.76 -5.13 16.60
C PHE A 248 3.41 -5.75 16.96
N THR A 249 3.24 -7.04 16.66
CA THR A 249 2.08 -7.83 17.04
C THR A 249 2.40 -9.33 17.07
N ALA A 250 1.66 -10.09 17.87
CA ALA A 250 1.64 -11.55 17.81
C ALA A 250 0.47 -12.10 16.97
N THR A 251 -0.43 -11.24 16.49
CA THR A 251 -1.67 -11.62 15.81
C THR A 251 -1.62 -11.16 14.36
N ALA A 252 -1.88 -12.07 13.42
CA ALA A 252 -2.00 -11.75 12.01
C ALA A 252 -3.04 -10.64 11.76
N PHE A 253 -2.80 -9.83 10.73
CA PHE A 253 -3.65 -8.72 10.30
C PHE A 253 -3.70 -7.53 11.28
N ARG A 254 -2.78 -7.51 12.25
CA ARG A 254 -2.53 -6.37 13.16
C ARG A 254 -1.12 -5.85 12.95
N GLY A 255 -0.67 -4.91 13.77
CA GLY A 255 0.70 -4.39 13.67
C GLY A 255 0.94 -3.63 12.36
N ASN A 256 2.20 -3.59 11.93
CA ASN A 256 2.61 -2.93 10.69
C ASN A 256 3.19 -3.96 9.69
N PRO A 257 2.52 -4.20 8.55
CA PRO A 257 2.96 -5.19 7.58
C PRO A 257 4.18 -4.71 6.79
N ALA A 258 5.14 -5.61 6.57
CA ALA A 258 6.25 -5.39 5.65
C ALA A 258 6.52 -6.63 4.81
N ALA A 259 6.83 -6.43 3.54
CA ALA A 259 7.40 -7.46 2.70
C ALA A 259 8.88 -7.63 3.02
N VAL A 260 9.38 -8.86 3.06
CA VAL A 260 10.79 -9.19 3.31
C VAL A 260 11.29 -10.13 2.23
N CYS A 261 12.26 -9.66 1.45
CA CYS A 261 12.94 -10.40 0.40
C CYS A 261 14.32 -10.85 0.85
N LEU A 262 14.62 -12.15 0.69
CA LEU A 262 15.96 -12.70 1.00
C LEU A 262 16.79 -12.84 -0.28
N LEU A 263 17.77 -11.95 -0.45
CA LEU A 263 18.60 -11.87 -1.65
C LEU A 263 19.77 -12.85 -1.59
N GLU A 264 19.66 -13.95 -2.34
CA GLU A 264 20.78 -14.86 -2.63
C GLU A 264 21.82 -14.21 -3.56
N ASN A 265 21.36 -13.41 -4.52
CA ASN A 265 22.18 -12.68 -5.48
C ASN A 265 21.78 -11.20 -5.50
N ALA A 266 22.65 -10.34 -6.04
CA ALA A 266 22.32 -8.94 -6.27
C ALA A 266 21.18 -8.83 -7.30
N LEU A 267 20.26 -7.89 -7.06
CA LEU A 267 19.24 -7.51 -8.04
C LEU A 267 19.77 -6.41 -8.97
N ALA A 268 19.15 -6.24 -10.13
CA ALA A 268 19.33 -5.05 -10.97
C ALA A 268 18.94 -3.77 -10.21
N GLU A 269 19.46 -2.62 -10.65
CA GLU A 269 19.34 -1.34 -9.94
C GLU A 269 17.88 -0.96 -9.66
N ASP A 270 17.03 -1.03 -10.69
CA ASP A 270 15.61 -0.64 -10.59
C ASP A 270 14.71 -1.71 -9.94
N ALA A 271 15.19 -2.94 -9.78
CA ALA A 271 14.37 -4.07 -9.38
C ALA A 271 13.81 -3.93 -7.96
N HIS A 272 14.57 -3.35 -7.05
CA HIS A 272 14.13 -3.13 -5.67
C HIS A 272 12.87 -2.26 -5.63
N GLN A 273 12.89 -1.17 -6.39
CA GLN A 273 11.81 -0.20 -6.42
C GLN A 273 10.58 -0.75 -7.17
N GLN A 274 10.78 -1.51 -8.25
CA GLN A 274 9.66 -2.17 -8.96
C GLN A 274 8.97 -3.21 -8.08
N ILE A 275 9.74 -4.05 -7.37
CA ILE A 275 9.19 -5.02 -6.42
C ILE A 275 8.45 -4.31 -5.28
N ALA A 276 9.00 -3.22 -4.74
CA ALA A 276 8.34 -2.48 -3.68
C ALA A 276 7.02 -1.84 -4.13
N ARG A 277 6.95 -1.35 -5.37
CA ARG A 277 5.71 -0.88 -6.00
C ARG A 277 4.68 -1.98 -6.14
N GLU A 278 5.10 -3.14 -6.64
CA GLU A 278 4.24 -4.31 -6.82
C GLU A 278 3.62 -4.78 -5.51
N MET A 279 4.44 -4.88 -4.46
CA MET A 279 3.95 -5.33 -3.15
C MET A 279 3.04 -4.29 -2.50
N ASN A 280 3.20 -3.01 -2.85
CA ASN A 280 2.39 -1.89 -2.41
C ASN A 280 2.22 -1.77 -0.88
N LEU A 281 3.04 -2.44 -0.06
CA LEU A 281 3.01 -2.32 1.40
C LEU A 281 3.71 -1.04 1.87
N SER A 282 3.60 -0.71 3.16
CA SER A 282 4.32 0.42 3.78
C SER A 282 5.80 0.40 3.36
N GLU A 283 6.44 -0.76 3.53
CA GLU A 283 7.81 -1.01 3.10
C GLU A 283 8.04 -2.44 2.63
N THR A 284 8.92 -2.56 1.64
CA THR A 284 9.58 -3.81 1.26
C THR A 284 11.05 -3.77 1.69
N ALA A 285 11.43 -4.71 2.55
CA ALA A 285 12.78 -4.91 3.03
C ALA A 285 13.55 -5.92 2.18
N PHE A 286 14.80 -5.61 1.85
CA PHE A 286 15.70 -6.50 1.12
C PHE A 286 16.89 -6.86 2.01
N VAL A 287 16.93 -8.11 2.47
CA VAL A 287 18.03 -8.67 3.25
C VAL A 287 19.03 -9.31 2.29
N ARG A 288 20.28 -8.83 2.28
CA ARG A 288 21.34 -9.37 1.43
C ARG A 288 22.50 -9.93 2.24
N LYS A 289 23.14 -10.94 1.67
CA LYS A 289 24.45 -11.41 2.10
C LYS A 289 25.51 -10.32 1.90
N LEU A 290 26.51 -10.25 2.77
CA LEU A 290 27.61 -9.29 2.65
C LEU A 290 28.84 -9.92 1.98
N GLN A 291 29.02 -11.22 2.17
CA GLN A 291 30.10 -12.01 1.59
C GLN A 291 29.54 -13.26 0.90
N PRO A 292 30.22 -13.80 -0.13
CA PRO A 292 29.78 -15.03 -0.80
C PRO A 292 29.62 -16.25 0.13
N SER A 293 30.40 -16.30 1.21
CA SER A 293 30.33 -17.37 2.22
C SER A 293 29.16 -17.22 3.21
N ASP A 294 28.45 -16.10 3.20
CA ASP A 294 27.34 -15.87 4.11
C ASP A 294 26.15 -16.78 3.80
N ASN A 295 25.43 -17.18 4.84
CA ASN A 295 24.16 -17.87 4.70
C ASN A 295 23.14 -17.36 5.72
N PHE A 296 21.86 -17.40 5.35
CA PHE A 296 20.78 -16.87 6.18
C PHE A 296 20.54 -17.65 7.47
N THR A 297 21.10 -18.86 7.63
CA THR A 297 20.92 -19.70 8.81
C THR A 297 21.99 -19.53 9.90
N GLN A 298 23.23 -19.16 9.53
CA GLN A 298 24.38 -19.15 10.44
C GLN A 298 25.09 -17.80 10.50
N SER A 299 25.03 -16.98 9.45
CA SER A 299 25.60 -15.63 9.50
C SER A 299 24.78 -14.75 10.43
N SER A 300 25.46 -13.86 11.18
CA SER A 300 24.83 -12.90 12.09
C SER A 300 24.81 -11.48 11.52
N ARG A 301 25.44 -11.23 10.37
CA ARG A 301 25.53 -9.91 9.75
C ARG A 301 25.01 -9.93 8.32
N PHE A 302 24.14 -8.98 8.01
CA PHE A 302 23.49 -8.87 6.69
C PHE A 302 23.44 -7.42 6.24
N GLY A 303 23.36 -7.17 4.93
CA GLY A 303 22.95 -5.87 4.41
C GLY A 303 21.42 -5.77 4.44
N LEU A 304 20.89 -4.58 4.70
CA LEU A 304 19.44 -4.33 4.72
C LEU A 304 19.13 -2.99 4.07
N ARG A 305 18.15 -3.00 3.18
CA ARG A 305 17.59 -1.82 2.49
C ARG A 305 16.07 -1.87 2.60
N TRP A 306 15.42 -0.70 2.58
CA TRP A 306 13.96 -0.59 2.65
C TRP A 306 13.45 0.36 1.59
N PHE A 307 12.38 -0.04 0.94
CA PHE A 307 11.76 0.72 -0.13
C PHE A 307 10.27 0.86 0.17
N THR A 308 9.77 2.09 0.12
CA THR A 308 8.35 2.34 -0.07
C THR A 308 8.01 2.13 -1.55
N PRO A 309 6.73 2.16 -1.96
CA PRO A 309 6.37 2.17 -3.38
C PRO A 309 7.00 3.34 -4.18
N GLU A 310 7.39 4.42 -3.51
CA GLU A 310 7.90 5.61 -4.19
C GLU A 310 9.43 5.73 -4.16
N SER A 311 10.09 5.34 -3.07
CA SER A 311 11.53 5.58 -2.89
C SER A 311 12.20 4.65 -1.86
N GLU A 312 13.54 4.59 -1.89
CA GLU A 312 14.35 4.00 -0.82
C GLU A 312 14.37 4.93 0.41
N VAL A 313 14.17 4.36 1.61
CA VAL A 313 14.22 5.10 2.88
C VAL A 313 15.46 4.75 3.70
N PRO A 314 16.08 5.72 4.39
CA PRO A 314 17.36 5.50 5.08
C PRO A 314 17.24 4.65 6.35
N LEU A 315 16.05 4.56 6.95
CA LEU A 315 15.80 3.85 8.20
C LEU A 315 14.32 3.46 8.30
N CYS A 316 14.02 2.18 8.54
CA CYS A 316 12.67 1.71 8.81
C CYS A 316 12.65 0.69 9.95
N GLY A 317 11.88 0.95 11.01
CA GLY A 317 11.90 0.14 12.22
C GLY A 317 11.10 -1.16 12.11
N HIS A 318 9.83 -1.08 11.71
CA HIS A 318 8.95 -2.25 11.65
C HIS A 318 9.44 -3.27 10.61
N ALA A 319 9.94 -2.81 9.45
CA ALA A 319 10.48 -3.68 8.41
C ALA A 319 11.82 -4.33 8.82
N THR A 320 12.59 -3.69 9.71
CA THR A 320 13.74 -4.32 10.38
C THR A 320 13.30 -5.43 11.34
N LEU A 321 12.25 -5.19 12.12
CA LEU A 321 11.67 -6.19 13.02
C LEU A 321 11.15 -7.40 12.22
N ALA A 322 10.40 -7.15 11.14
CA ALA A 322 9.92 -8.16 10.21
C ALA A 322 11.07 -8.98 9.61
N SER A 323 12.15 -8.32 9.16
CA SER A 323 13.34 -8.99 8.63
C SER A 323 14.01 -9.90 9.66
N ALA A 324 14.16 -9.43 10.90
CA ALA A 324 14.69 -10.23 11.99
C ALA A 324 13.76 -11.42 12.33
N ALA A 325 12.44 -11.23 12.32
CA ALA A 325 11.47 -12.29 12.58
C ALA A 325 11.52 -13.38 11.51
N VAL A 326 11.62 -13.01 10.23
CA VAL A 326 11.82 -13.96 9.13
C VAL A 326 13.10 -14.76 9.36
N LEU A 327 14.22 -14.10 9.67
CA LEU A 327 15.49 -14.80 9.92
C LEU A 327 15.44 -15.71 11.15
N PHE A 328 14.96 -15.23 12.30
CA PHE A 328 14.93 -16.01 13.54
C PHE A 328 13.89 -17.14 13.55
N HIS A 329 12.67 -16.87 13.08
CA HIS A 329 11.54 -17.79 13.26
C HIS A 329 11.32 -18.67 12.04
N LYS A 330 11.42 -18.11 10.84
CA LYS A 330 11.11 -18.83 9.61
C LYS A 330 12.34 -19.52 9.01
N ILE A 331 13.45 -18.80 8.89
CA ILE A 331 14.73 -19.36 8.42
C ILE A 331 15.45 -20.13 9.53
N LYS A 332 15.08 -19.89 10.79
CA LYS A 332 15.68 -20.54 11.97
C LYS A 332 17.17 -20.22 12.11
N ASN A 333 17.54 -18.95 11.89
CA ASN A 333 18.90 -18.48 12.14
C ASN A 333 19.32 -18.77 13.59
N THR A 334 20.53 -19.31 13.77
CA THR A 334 20.98 -19.84 15.06
C THR A 334 21.57 -18.79 16.00
N ASN A 335 21.80 -17.57 15.52
CA ASN A 335 22.36 -16.51 16.35
C ASN A 335 21.30 -15.92 17.29
N SER A 336 21.75 -15.38 18.44
CA SER A 336 20.89 -14.62 19.35
C SER A 336 20.73 -13.15 18.94
N THR A 337 21.66 -12.64 18.15
CA THR A 337 21.70 -11.24 17.68
C THR A 337 22.02 -11.20 16.19
N LEU A 338 21.28 -10.39 15.46
CA LEU A 338 21.51 -10.05 14.06
C LEU A 338 21.97 -8.59 13.97
N THR A 339 22.94 -8.33 13.11
CA THR A 339 23.44 -6.99 12.80
C THR A 339 23.17 -6.67 11.33
N PHE A 340 22.40 -5.61 11.08
CA PHE A 340 22.09 -5.14 9.74
C PHE A 340 22.97 -3.94 9.39
N THR A 341 23.67 -4.02 8.27
CA THR A 341 24.41 -2.90 7.67
C THR A 341 23.47 -2.15 6.73
N THR A 342 23.21 -0.88 7.04
CA THR A 342 22.18 -0.05 6.40
C THR A 342 22.76 1.30 5.97
N MET A 343 22.00 2.12 5.25
CA MET A 343 22.41 3.50 4.93
C MET A 343 22.60 4.37 6.19
N SER A 344 21.86 4.08 7.26
CA SER A 344 21.95 4.81 8.53
C SER A 344 22.93 4.18 9.54
N GLY A 345 23.83 3.31 9.07
CA GLY A 345 24.77 2.58 9.91
C GLY A 345 24.25 1.22 10.37
N GLU A 346 24.77 0.72 11.49
CA GLU A 346 24.41 -0.61 12.00
C GLU A 346 23.17 -0.59 12.87
N LEU A 347 22.24 -1.52 12.60
CA LEU A 347 21.09 -1.80 13.45
C LEU A 347 21.21 -3.21 14.02
N LYS A 348 20.86 -3.38 15.29
CA LYS A 348 20.89 -4.69 15.96
C LYS A 348 19.48 -5.15 16.31
N ALA A 349 19.20 -6.40 16.00
CA ALA A 349 18.00 -7.11 16.40
C ALA A 349 18.38 -8.29 17.29
N ARG A 350 17.88 -8.31 18.52
CA ARG A 350 18.15 -9.36 19.51
C ARG A 350 16.91 -10.20 19.71
N ARG A 351 17.07 -11.51 19.70
CA ARG A 351 16.00 -12.45 20.03
C ARG A 351 15.71 -12.36 21.54
N ALA A 352 14.44 -12.22 21.90
CA ALA A 352 13.94 -12.37 23.25
C ALA A 352 12.97 -13.58 23.31
N GLU A 353 12.49 -13.91 24.52
CA GLU A 353 11.58 -15.04 24.74
C GLU A 353 10.23 -14.83 24.03
N ASP A 354 9.69 -13.61 24.11
CA ASP A 354 8.35 -13.22 23.65
C ASP A 354 8.37 -12.19 22.51
N GLY A 355 9.52 -11.97 21.87
CA GLY A 355 9.63 -11.02 20.76
C GLY A 355 11.04 -10.75 20.30
N ILE A 356 11.22 -9.60 19.64
CA ILE A 356 12.50 -9.15 19.10
C ILE A 356 12.75 -7.74 19.60
N VAL A 357 13.94 -7.51 20.15
CA VAL A 357 14.39 -6.20 20.63
C VAL A 357 15.21 -5.52 19.54
N LEU A 358 14.76 -4.34 19.12
CA LEU A 358 15.49 -3.45 18.23
C LEU A 358 16.14 -2.33 19.01
N ASP A 359 17.36 -1.98 18.63
CA ASP A 359 18.14 -0.92 19.25
C ASP A 359 18.09 0.37 18.41
N PHE A 360 17.51 1.44 18.95
CA PHE A 360 17.37 2.75 18.28
C PHE A 360 18.02 3.89 19.06
N PRO A 361 18.40 4.99 18.36
CA PRO A 361 18.69 6.26 19.03
C PRO A 361 17.46 6.78 19.79
N LEU A 362 17.69 7.43 20.92
CA LEU A 362 16.67 8.16 21.68
C LEU A 362 16.71 9.63 21.24
N TYR A 363 15.59 10.18 20.75
CA TYR A 363 15.53 11.56 20.29
C TYR A 363 14.69 12.42 21.25
N PRO A 364 15.25 13.53 21.78
CA PRO A 364 14.49 14.44 22.60
C PRO A 364 13.47 15.23 21.77
N ALA A 365 12.44 15.72 22.46
CA ALA A 365 11.51 16.70 21.93
C ALA A 365 11.47 17.90 22.88
N PHE A 366 11.40 19.10 22.30
CA PHE A 366 11.50 20.37 23.01
C PHE A 366 10.16 21.11 22.97
N PRO A 367 9.86 22.01 23.93
CA PRO A 367 8.67 22.85 23.87
C PRO A 367 8.53 23.54 22.49
N GLN A 368 7.31 23.51 21.95
CA GLN A 368 6.97 24.17 20.70
C GLN A 368 5.89 25.22 20.98
N ASP A 369 6.10 26.45 20.47
CA ASP A 369 5.10 27.50 20.55
C ASP A 369 3.88 27.11 19.72
N PHE A 370 2.69 27.20 20.32
CA PHE A 370 1.41 26.91 19.68
C PHE A 370 1.18 27.82 18.47
N HIS A 371 1.49 29.12 18.56
CA HIS A 371 1.21 30.07 17.49
C HIS A 371 1.99 29.78 16.21
N GLU A 372 3.15 29.12 16.30
CA GLU A 372 3.93 28.70 15.12
C GLU A 372 3.30 27.51 14.38
N VAL A 373 2.44 26.72 15.04
CA VAL A 373 1.88 25.48 14.49
C VAL A 373 0.34 25.43 14.61
N GLU A 374 -0.29 26.55 14.92
CA GLU A 374 -1.74 26.65 15.20
C GLU A 374 -2.57 26.16 14.01
N ASP A 375 -2.24 26.61 12.80
CA ASP A 375 -2.95 26.20 11.57
C ASP A 375 -2.84 24.69 11.33
N LEU A 376 -1.67 24.10 11.61
CA LEU A 376 -1.48 22.65 11.48
C LEU A 376 -2.32 21.88 12.48
N ILE A 377 -2.34 22.32 13.74
CA ILE A 377 -3.10 21.67 14.81
C ILE A 377 -4.60 21.78 14.54
N LYS A 378 -5.11 23.00 14.31
CA LYS A 378 -6.53 23.24 14.05
C LYS A 378 -7.00 22.50 12.81
N THR A 379 -6.18 22.45 11.76
CA THR A 379 -6.54 21.69 10.57
C THR A 379 -6.56 20.19 10.84
N ALA A 380 -5.55 19.66 11.55
CA ALA A 380 -5.44 18.23 11.79
C ALA A 380 -6.52 17.69 12.73
N ILE A 381 -6.78 18.38 13.85
CA ILE A 381 -7.60 17.85 14.96
C ILE A 381 -8.69 18.81 15.46
N GLY A 382 -8.92 19.93 14.77
CA GLY A 382 -9.94 20.91 15.15
C GLY A 382 -9.71 21.52 16.53
N ASP A 383 -10.78 21.66 17.31
CA ASP A 383 -10.75 22.22 18.67
C ASP A 383 -10.41 21.18 19.76
N THR A 384 -9.82 20.05 19.37
CA THR A 384 -9.39 19.03 20.33
C THR A 384 -8.37 19.62 21.31
N VAL A 385 -8.61 19.46 22.61
CA VAL A 385 -7.77 20.08 23.64
C VAL A 385 -6.40 19.40 23.72
N VAL A 386 -5.35 20.16 23.41
CA VAL A 386 -3.94 19.75 23.52
C VAL A 386 -3.36 20.27 24.82
N GLN A 387 -2.73 19.41 25.60
CA GLN A 387 -2.15 19.75 26.90
C GLN A 387 -0.64 20.02 26.83
N ASP A 388 0.07 19.46 25.84
CA ASP A 388 1.47 19.79 25.60
C ASP A 388 1.84 19.65 24.11
N ILE A 389 2.75 20.51 23.63
CA ILE A 389 3.19 20.56 22.24
C ILE A 389 4.71 20.50 22.24
N ARG A 390 5.25 19.47 21.60
CA ARG A 390 6.69 19.24 21.51
C ARG A 390 7.13 19.06 20.08
N TYR A 391 8.36 19.45 19.78
CA TYR A 391 8.97 19.26 18.48
C TYR A 391 10.35 18.59 18.62
N SER A 392 10.58 17.54 17.83
CA SER A 392 11.88 16.88 17.73
C SER A 392 12.58 17.32 16.43
N PRO A 393 13.62 18.17 16.48
CA PRO A 393 14.29 18.69 15.28
C PRO A 393 15.02 17.60 14.50
N ASP A 394 15.64 16.64 15.19
CA ASP A 394 16.40 15.54 14.57
C ASP A 394 15.51 14.67 13.67
N THR A 395 14.27 14.46 14.09
CA THR A 395 13.31 13.60 13.40
C THR A 395 12.21 14.36 12.68
N ARG A 396 12.15 15.69 12.84
CA ARG A 396 11.13 16.59 12.30
C ARG A 396 9.71 16.19 12.67
N LYS A 397 9.51 15.63 13.87
CA LYS A 397 8.20 15.17 14.36
C LYS A 397 7.61 16.20 15.33
N LEU A 398 6.38 16.62 15.06
CA LEU A 398 5.54 17.40 15.97
C LEU A 398 4.75 16.41 16.83
N LEU A 399 4.86 16.51 18.15
CA LEU A 399 4.16 15.69 19.12
C LEU A 399 3.12 16.54 19.84
N LEU A 400 1.86 16.12 19.73
CA LEU A 400 0.73 16.70 20.45
C LEU A 400 0.29 15.72 21.53
N ARG A 401 0.50 16.09 22.78
CA ARG A 401 -0.05 15.36 23.92
C ARG A 401 -1.43 15.91 24.21
N LEU A 402 -2.45 15.09 23.98
CA LEU A 402 -3.84 15.45 24.18
C LEU A 402 -4.17 15.51 25.69
N SER A 403 -5.25 16.20 26.03
CA SER A 403 -5.74 16.35 27.41
C SER A 403 -6.06 15.00 28.07
N ASP A 404 -5.75 14.87 29.36
CA ASP A 404 -6.13 13.71 30.19
C ASP A 404 -7.66 13.54 30.37
N SER A 405 -8.47 14.49 29.88
CA SER A 405 -9.94 14.33 29.78
C SER A 405 -10.38 13.35 28.68
N TYR A 406 -9.47 12.94 27.81
CA TYR A 406 -9.72 11.97 26.74
C TYR A 406 -9.13 10.61 27.11
N ASP A 407 -9.79 9.56 26.64
CA ASP A 407 -9.39 8.18 26.83
C ASP A 407 -8.84 7.55 25.53
N ARG A 408 -8.47 6.28 25.61
CA ARG A 408 -8.05 5.50 24.44
C ARG A 408 -9.10 5.51 23.32
N SER A 409 -10.38 5.37 23.66
CA SER A 409 -11.49 5.28 22.70
C SER A 409 -11.61 6.56 21.88
N PHE A 410 -11.43 7.72 22.53
CA PHE A 410 -11.36 9.01 21.85
C PHE A 410 -10.22 9.04 20.83
N LEU A 411 -9.01 8.62 21.20
CA LEU A 411 -7.87 8.62 20.28
C LEU A 411 -8.08 7.68 19.08
N GLU A 412 -8.68 6.50 19.29
CA GLU A 412 -9.01 5.54 18.23
C GLU A 412 -10.06 6.08 17.25
N THR A 413 -11.01 6.89 17.74
CA THR A 413 -12.13 7.41 16.92
C THR A 413 -11.89 8.82 16.36
N LEU A 414 -10.87 9.53 16.85
CA LEU A 414 -10.51 10.88 16.38
C LEU A 414 -10.24 10.88 14.88
N ARG A 415 -10.97 11.70 14.13
CA ARG A 415 -10.73 11.90 12.70
C ARG A 415 -9.65 12.95 12.50
N VAL A 416 -8.50 12.53 12.01
CA VAL A 416 -7.38 13.43 11.73
C VAL A 416 -7.40 13.81 10.25
N ASN A 417 -7.48 15.10 9.96
CA ASN A 417 -7.49 15.60 8.59
C ASN A 417 -6.04 15.83 8.11
N THR A 418 -5.48 14.83 7.42
CA THR A 418 -4.07 14.84 7.00
C THR A 418 -3.84 15.43 5.61
N GLU A 419 -4.87 15.43 4.75
CA GLU A 419 -4.80 15.85 3.34
C GLU A 419 -4.27 17.28 3.13
N PRO A 420 -4.75 18.31 3.86
CA PRO A 420 -4.25 19.67 3.67
C PRO A 420 -2.88 19.95 4.33
N LEU A 421 -2.38 19.07 5.21
CA LEU A 421 -1.18 19.35 6.02
C LEU A 421 0.08 19.62 5.19
N PRO A 422 0.37 18.88 4.10
CA PRO A 422 1.49 19.20 3.22
C PRO A 422 1.39 20.56 2.53
N ARG A 423 0.17 21.10 2.34
CA ARG A 423 -0.05 22.43 1.73
C ARG A 423 0.12 23.55 2.76
N ILE A 424 -0.15 23.28 4.04
CA ILE A 424 -0.02 24.25 5.13
C ILE A 424 1.44 24.35 5.59
N GLU A 425 2.09 23.22 5.84
CA GLU A 425 3.49 23.15 6.23
C GLU A 425 4.41 23.14 4.99
N LYS A 426 4.79 24.33 4.52
CA LYS A 426 5.67 24.50 3.36
C LYS A 426 7.15 24.62 3.70
N THR A 427 7.51 24.78 4.97
CA THR A 427 8.91 24.99 5.39
C THR A 427 9.70 23.69 5.41
N GLY A 428 8.99 22.54 5.45
CA GLY A 428 9.61 21.22 5.58
C GLY A 428 10.18 20.94 6.98
N ARG A 429 9.85 21.80 7.96
CA ARG A 429 10.21 21.67 9.37
C ARG A 429 9.48 20.50 10.02
N VAL A 430 8.19 20.32 9.76
CA VAL A 430 7.42 19.17 10.23
C VAL A 430 7.27 18.15 9.09
N ARG A 431 7.59 16.89 9.38
CA ARG A 431 7.43 15.74 8.47
C ARG A 431 6.63 14.59 9.08
N GLY A 432 6.18 14.74 10.33
CA GLY A 432 5.33 13.76 10.99
C GLY A 432 4.60 14.37 12.17
N LEU A 433 3.37 13.92 12.38
CA LEU A 433 2.51 14.32 13.47
C LEU A 433 2.27 13.10 14.38
N ILE A 434 2.64 13.23 15.66
CA ILE A 434 2.37 12.26 16.70
C ILE A 434 1.23 12.81 17.55
N LEU A 435 0.15 12.04 17.69
CA LEU A 435 -0.87 12.27 18.73
C LEU A 435 -0.62 11.27 19.85
N THR A 436 -0.65 11.71 21.10
CA THR A 436 -0.41 10.82 22.23
C THR A 436 -1.27 11.16 23.45
N LEU A 437 -1.62 10.11 24.20
CA LEU A 437 -2.37 10.18 25.45
C LEU A 437 -1.66 9.39 26.53
N ARG A 438 -1.84 9.83 27.78
CA ARG A 438 -1.38 9.07 28.93
C ARG A 438 -2.17 7.77 29.00
N GLY A 439 -1.49 6.69 29.37
CA GLY A 439 -2.12 5.41 29.61
C GLY A 439 -3.00 5.41 30.86
N GLU A 440 -3.98 4.52 30.87
CA GLU A 440 -4.88 4.34 32.00
C GLU A 440 -4.34 3.23 32.93
N PRO A 441 -4.49 3.37 34.27
CA PRO A 441 -4.17 2.28 35.18
C PRO A 441 -4.99 1.03 34.82
N GLY A 442 -4.35 -0.13 34.81
CA GLY A 442 -4.92 -1.35 34.26
C GLY A 442 -6.18 -1.80 34.98
N GLY A 443 -7.22 -2.14 34.20
CA GLY A 443 -8.44 -2.81 34.65
C GLY A 443 -8.49 -4.26 34.15
N GLN A 444 -9.52 -4.61 33.36
CA GLN A 444 -9.61 -5.91 32.67
C GLN A 444 -8.77 -5.99 31.38
N THR A 445 -8.17 -4.88 30.94
CA THR A 445 -7.33 -4.77 29.74
C THR A 445 -5.84 -4.71 30.11
N PRO A 446 -4.93 -5.07 29.17
CA PRO A 446 -3.50 -4.91 29.39
C PRO A 446 -3.16 -3.46 29.71
N HIS A 447 -2.35 -3.25 30.76
CA HIS A 447 -1.88 -1.93 31.14
C HIS A 447 -0.89 -1.40 30.10
N TYR A 448 -1.16 -0.21 29.59
CA TYR A 448 -0.25 0.57 28.75
C TYR A 448 0.06 1.88 29.48
N ASP A 449 1.33 2.30 29.45
CA ASP A 449 1.78 3.56 30.04
C ASP A 449 1.40 4.77 29.18
N PHE A 450 1.27 4.59 27.85
CA PHE A 450 0.77 5.60 26.94
C PHE A 450 0.20 5.01 25.64
N TYR A 451 -0.61 5.83 24.97
CA TYR A 451 -1.21 5.55 23.67
C TYR A 451 -0.68 6.54 22.63
N SER A 452 -0.62 6.13 21.36
CA SER A 452 -0.24 7.04 20.27
C SER A 452 -0.94 6.77 18.94
N ARG A 453 -0.95 7.75 18.05
CA ARG A 453 -1.17 7.60 16.60
C ARG A 453 -0.13 8.41 15.85
N TYR A 454 0.22 8.00 14.63
CA TYR A 454 1.26 8.66 13.83
C TYR A 454 0.81 8.88 12.40
N PHE A 455 0.99 10.11 11.92
CA PHE A 455 0.58 10.58 10.60
C PHE A 455 1.78 11.21 9.90
N ALA A 456 2.01 10.85 8.63
CA ALA A 456 3.14 11.37 7.85
C ALA A 456 2.74 11.70 6.40
N PRO A 457 1.72 12.56 6.18
CA PRO A 457 1.21 12.85 4.84
C PRO A 457 2.26 13.49 3.91
N TRP A 458 3.29 14.13 4.45
CA TRP A 458 4.41 14.70 3.69
C TRP A 458 5.27 13.67 2.93
N ILE A 459 5.13 12.38 3.26
CA ILE A 459 5.80 11.27 2.58
C ILE A 459 4.79 10.27 1.98
N GLY A 460 3.56 10.71 1.72
CA GLY A 460 2.53 9.88 1.11
C GLY A 460 1.86 8.87 2.05
N LEU A 461 2.10 8.94 3.37
CA LEU A 461 1.53 8.03 4.35
C LEU A 461 0.52 8.75 5.26
N PRO A 462 -0.80 8.68 4.98
CA PRO A 462 -1.82 9.35 5.78
C PRO A 462 -1.74 8.96 7.26
N GLU A 463 -1.70 7.66 7.57
CA GLU A 463 -1.50 7.13 8.91
C GLU A 463 -0.65 5.86 8.86
N ASP A 464 0.37 5.78 9.70
CA ASP A 464 1.23 4.61 9.83
C ASP A 464 0.68 3.64 10.91
N PRO A 465 0.55 2.33 10.65
CA PRO A 465 -0.03 1.41 11.62
C PRO A 465 0.73 1.32 12.95
N VAL A 466 2.05 1.16 12.90
CA VAL A 466 2.93 1.10 14.09
C VAL A 466 4.32 1.64 13.77
N THR A 467 4.76 2.69 14.48
CA THR A 467 5.91 3.49 14.06
C THR A 467 7.03 3.45 15.09
N GLY A 468 8.03 2.58 14.90
CA GLY A 468 9.22 2.55 15.77
C GLY A 468 9.96 3.89 15.83
N ALA A 469 10.06 4.60 14.69
CA ALA A 469 10.71 5.91 14.63
C ALA A 469 9.96 7.02 15.38
N ALA A 470 8.63 6.92 15.57
CA ALA A 470 7.90 7.83 16.45
C ALA A 470 8.17 7.50 17.92
N HIS A 471 8.32 6.21 18.23
CA HIS A 471 8.62 5.74 19.58
C HIS A 471 10.00 6.17 20.09
N THR A 472 10.97 6.45 19.22
CA THR A 472 12.24 7.10 19.62
C THR A 472 12.05 8.48 20.27
N VAL A 473 10.98 9.19 19.90
CA VAL A 473 10.61 10.52 20.44
C VAL A 473 9.67 10.36 21.63
N LEU A 474 8.62 9.55 21.48
CA LEU A 474 7.64 9.27 22.54
C LEU A 474 8.29 8.70 23.79
N SER A 475 9.29 7.82 23.64
CA SER A 475 10.00 7.21 24.77
C SER A 475 10.73 8.27 25.59
N SER A 476 11.36 9.26 24.94
CA SER A 476 12.03 10.36 25.65
C SER A 476 11.00 11.21 26.40
N TYR A 477 9.90 11.56 25.73
CA TYR A 477 8.85 12.39 26.32
C TYR A 477 8.18 11.71 27.51
N TRP A 478 7.63 10.51 27.32
CA TRP A 478 6.88 9.80 28.36
C TRP A 478 7.75 9.33 29.52
N SER A 479 9.03 9.00 29.28
CA SER A 479 9.97 8.70 30.37
C SER A 479 10.09 9.87 31.34
N GLN A 480 10.17 11.11 30.82
CA GLN A 480 10.23 12.31 31.66
C GLN A 480 8.90 12.58 32.36
N GLN A 481 7.77 12.45 31.66
CA GLN A 481 6.44 12.69 32.24
C GLN A 481 6.06 11.68 33.32
N LEU A 482 6.47 10.42 33.17
CA LEU A 482 6.09 9.32 34.07
C LEU A 482 7.16 8.99 35.11
N GLY A 483 8.40 9.48 34.94
CA GLY A 483 9.53 9.10 35.78
C GLY A 483 9.93 7.63 35.63
N LYS A 484 9.65 7.02 34.46
CA LYS A 484 9.88 5.59 34.17
C LYS A 484 10.94 5.40 33.08
N ARG A 485 11.70 4.31 33.16
CA ARG A 485 12.65 3.90 32.09
C ARG A 485 12.18 2.69 31.31
N GLU A 486 11.28 1.90 31.88
CA GLU A 486 10.58 0.80 31.23
C GLU A 486 9.11 1.17 31.11
N MET A 487 8.57 1.03 29.91
CA MET A 487 7.21 1.43 29.58
C MET A 487 6.61 0.47 28.56
N ARG A 488 5.28 0.33 28.57
CA ARG A 488 4.52 -0.37 27.54
C ARG A 488 3.64 0.61 26.78
N ALA A 489 3.69 0.59 25.46
CA ALA A 489 2.95 1.50 24.60
C ALA A 489 2.00 0.74 23.68
N PHE A 490 0.91 1.41 23.30
CA PHE A 490 0.02 0.92 22.25
C PHE A 490 -0.25 2.01 21.21
N GLN A 491 0.03 1.71 19.94
CA GLN A 491 -0.32 2.60 18.83
C GLN A 491 -1.74 2.31 18.36
N CYS A 492 -2.66 3.25 18.56
CA CYS A 492 -4.10 3.18 18.32
C CYS A 492 -4.49 3.40 16.85
N SER A 493 -3.71 2.86 15.91
CA SER A 493 -4.14 2.82 14.50
C SER A 493 -5.25 1.79 14.30
N ARG A 494 -5.84 1.75 13.10
CA ARG A 494 -6.87 0.75 12.74
C ARG A 494 -6.40 -0.71 12.92
N ARG A 495 -5.10 -0.98 12.73
CA ARG A 495 -4.50 -2.33 12.94
C ARG A 495 -4.12 -2.54 14.40
N GLY A 496 -3.64 -1.48 15.05
CA GLY A 496 -3.15 -1.50 16.41
C GLY A 496 -1.82 -2.25 16.55
N GLY A 497 -0.97 -1.82 17.48
CA GLY A 497 0.26 -2.55 17.78
C GLY A 497 0.83 -2.18 19.14
N GLU A 498 1.60 -3.11 19.69
CA GLU A 498 2.15 -3.01 21.04
C GLU A 498 3.68 -3.01 21.02
N LEU A 499 4.27 -2.21 21.91
CA LEU A 499 5.70 -2.08 22.05
C LEU A 499 6.06 -2.07 23.53
N ASP A 500 7.03 -2.90 23.92
CA ASP A 500 7.74 -2.72 25.19
C ASP A 500 8.98 -1.85 24.94
N ILE A 501 9.22 -0.92 25.83
CA ILE A 501 10.19 0.15 25.68
C ILE A 501 11.13 0.14 26.88
N ALA A 502 12.43 0.14 26.63
CA ALA A 502 13.43 0.30 27.68
C ALA A 502 14.47 1.36 27.30
N LEU A 503 14.57 2.44 28.10
CA LEU A 503 15.58 3.47 27.92
C LEU A 503 16.91 3.03 28.53
N ARG A 504 17.94 2.99 27.70
CA ARG A 504 19.27 2.53 28.08
C ARG A 504 20.12 3.67 28.67
N PRO A 505 21.10 3.38 29.54
CA PRO A 505 21.96 4.40 30.14
C PRO A 505 22.84 5.16 29.14
N ASP A 506 23.12 4.56 27.98
CA ASP A 506 23.96 5.12 26.91
C ASP A 506 23.21 6.04 25.93
N GLY A 507 22.01 6.52 26.31
CA GLY A 507 21.23 7.45 25.48
C GLY A 507 20.52 6.78 24.29
N ARG A 508 20.27 5.48 24.38
CA ARG A 508 19.55 4.69 23.36
C ARG A 508 18.25 4.13 23.92
N VAL A 509 17.39 3.61 23.04
CA VAL A 509 16.13 2.97 23.41
C VAL A 509 16.01 1.61 22.75
N ASP A 510 15.69 0.61 23.57
CA ASP A 510 15.27 -0.70 23.11
C ASP A 510 13.77 -0.68 22.88
N LEU A 511 13.35 -1.05 21.67
CA LEU A 511 11.95 -1.27 21.31
C LEU A 511 11.75 -2.77 21.06
N LYS A 512 10.95 -3.43 21.88
CA LYS A 512 10.61 -4.85 21.73
C LYS A 512 9.19 -4.99 21.19
N GLY A 513 9.02 -5.89 20.23
CA GLY A 513 7.70 -6.28 19.71
C GLY A 513 7.70 -7.70 19.17
N GLY A 514 6.52 -8.29 19.08
CA GLY A 514 6.29 -9.55 18.37
C GLY A 514 6.25 -9.35 16.85
N ALA A 515 6.26 -10.46 16.11
CA ALA A 515 5.90 -10.46 14.70
C ALA A 515 5.10 -11.71 14.30
N ALA A 516 4.10 -11.53 13.44
CA ALA A 516 3.36 -12.62 12.82
C ALA A 516 3.72 -12.73 11.33
N ILE A 517 4.28 -13.86 10.92
CA ILE A 517 4.57 -14.12 9.49
C ILE A 517 3.28 -14.66 8.85
N VAL A 518 2.66 -13.85 7.99
CA VAL A 518 1.33 -14.12 7.41
C VAL A 518 1.40 -14.74 6.02
N LEU A 519 2.42 -14.40 5.24
CA LEU A 519 2.64 -14.94 3.90
C LEU A 519 4.08 -15.41 3.73
N GLU A 520 4.24 -16.52 3.03
CA GLU A 520 5.51 -17.03 2.53
C GLU A 520 5.33 -17.45 1.08
N GLY A 521 6.25 -17.05 0.22
CA GLY A 521 6.19 -17.36 -1.19
C GLY A 521 7.52 -17.25 -1.90
N THR A 522 7.44 -17.29 -3.23
CA THR A 522 8.57 -17.08 -4.12
C THR A 522 8.15 -16.12 -5.22
N LEU A 523 8.76 -14.95 -5.23
CA LEU A 523 8.60 -13.98 -6.30
C LEU A 523 9.40 -14.44 -7.52
N LYS A 524 8.80 -14.33 -8.70
CA LYS A 524 9.47 -14.59 -9.97
C LYS A 524 9.79 -13.23 -10.58
N VAL A 525 11.08 -12.92 -10.66
CA VAL A 525 11.60 -11.65 -11.18
C VAL A 525 12.26 -11.88 -12.53
#